data_AF-A0A429AUW8-F1
#
_entry.id   AF-A0A429AUW8-F1
#
_cell.length_a   1.000
_cell.length_b   1.000
_cell.length_c   1.000
_cell.angle_alpha   90.00
_cell.angle_beta   90.00
_cell.angle_gamma   90.00
#
_symmetry.space_group_name_H-M   'P 1'
#
loop_
_entity.id
_entity.type
_entity.pdbx_description
1 polymer ?
#
loop_
_entity_poly.entity_id
_entity_poly.type
_entity_poly.pdbx_seq_one_letter_code
_entity_poly.pdbx_strand_id
1 'polypeptide(L)'
;MTARRTTKGRSQLIAYVLSLLGVAALTVSGTSATAAPAAVPAPGAASAVAALGIDGTAWTVDERSGRLRVLADSTVSDTELAQLRRTADRFAGGLSLERLDGRLRTFLSGGDGIYAGARRCTAGVNVRSGSTYYFVTAGHCTEGLPTWYTGAALDTAVGPTTGSSFPGNDFGVVRYTNPSVPHPGAVGTVDVTGTASAYVGQRVCTRGATTGVRCGVVTALNATVNYGGGDIVSGLIQTNICAEPGDSGGPLYAGDKVIGILSGGSGNCATGGTSYYQPIQEALSAYGLSVY
;
A
#
# COMPACT_ATOMS: atom_id res chain seq x y z
N MET A 1 49.66 44.73 37.69
CA MET A 1 50.51 43.68 37.07
C MET A 1 49.54 42.57 36.67
N THR A 2 49.34 42.16 35.42
CA THR A 2 50.24 42.02 34.27
C THR A 2 49.41 42.01 32.97
N ALA A 3 50.04 42.36 31.86
CA ALA A 3 49.45 42.86 30.62
C ALA A 3 48.99 41.81 29.59
N ARG A 4 48.07 42.25 28.71
CA ARG A 4 47.76 41.67 27.39
C ARG A 4 49.04 41.49 26.54
N ARG A 5 49.09 40.41 25.75
CA ARG A 5 49.90 40.37 24.51
C ARG A 5 49.17 39.66 23.38
N THR A 6 48.84 40.47 22.38
CA THR A 6 48.59 40.12 20.98
C THR A 6 49.93 39.84 20.28
N THR A 7 49.96 38.91 19.33
CA THR A 7 51.07 38.80 18.36
C THR A 7 50.51 38.74 16.95
N LYS A 8 50.90 39.74 16.17
CA LYS A 8 50.64 39.94 14.74
C LYS A 8 51.97 39.80 14.01
N GLY A 9 51.95 39.09 12.89
CA GLY A 9 52.79 39.39 11.71
C GLY A 9 54.18 38.77 11.64
N ARG A 10 54.42 38.04 10.55
CA ARG A 10 55.70 38.12 9.82
C ARG A 10 55.43 37.97 8.32
N SER A 11 55.80 39.02 7.60
CA SER A 11 55.83 39.14 6.15
C SER A 11 57.23 38.81 5.63
N GLN A 12 57.33 38.68 4.29
CA GLN A 12 58.53 38.70 3.43
C GLN A 12 59.19 37.32 3.21
N LEU A 13 59.58 36.87 2.01
CA LEU A 13 59.96 37.55 0.76
C LEU A 13 59.54 36.75 -0.50
N ILE A 14 59.42 37.51 -1.59
CA ILE A 14 59.33 37.10 -2.99
C ILE A 14 60.68 36.51 -3.45
N ALA A 15 60.64 35.39 -4.17
CA ALA A 15 61.72 34.99 -5.07
C ALA A 15 61.11 34.44 -6.38
N TYR A 16 61.39 35.15 -7.48
CA TYR A 16 61.11 34.74 -8.85
C TYR A 16 62.07 33.62 -9.25
N VAL A 17 61.55 32.51 -9.79
CA VAL A 17 62.32 31.60 -10.64
C VAL A 17 61.48 31.29 -11.89
N LEU A 18 61.91 31.85 -13.01
CA LEU A 18 61.55 31.39 -14.34
C LEU A 18 62.24 30.04 -14.60
N SER A 19 61.50 29.02 -15.02
CA SER A 19 62.04 28.03 -15.96
C SER A 19 60.97 27.13 -16.60
N LEU A 20 60.83 27.34 -17.91
CA LEU A 20 60.56 26.42 -19.03
C LEU A 20 59.64 25.18 -18.87
N LEU A 21 58.54 25.27 -19.64
CA LEU A 21 57.86 24.25 -20.44
C LEU A 21 58.42 22.82 -20.46
N GLY A 22 57.57 21.88 -20.06
CA GLY A 22 57.66 20.45 -20.37
C GLY A 22 56.29 19.80 -20.21
N VAL A 23 55.37 20.03 -21.14
CA VAL A 23 54.07 19.34 -21.17
C VAL A 23 54.30 17.92 -21.69
N ALA A 24 54.42 16.95 -20.78
CA ALA A 24 54.28 15.54 -21.11
C ALA A 24 52.79 15.20 -21.19
N ALA A 25 52.30 14.97 -22.41
CA ALA A 25 50.94 14.48 -22.63
C ALA A 25 50.82 13.03 -22.14
N LEU A 26 50.27 12.84 -20.95
CA LEU A 26 49.81 11.54 -20.47
C LEU A 26 48.46 11.24 -21.14
N THR A 27 48.49 10.42 -22.19
CA THR A 27 47.29 9.80 -22.76
C THR A 27 46.78 8.74 -21.79
N VAL A 28 45.92 9.13 -20.85
CA VAL A 28 45.09 8.16 -20.12
C VAL A 28 44.05 7.66 -21.12
N SER A 29 44.25 6.43 -21.59
CA SER A 29 43.27 5.70 -22.38
C SER A 29 41.97 5.60 -21.59
N GLY A 30 41.01 6.45 -21.93
CA GLY A 30 39.63 6.29 -21.48
C GLY A 30 39.07 5.03 -22.13
N THR A 31 39.17 3.89 -21.45
CA THR A 31 38.26 2.78 -21.70
C THR A 31 36.89 3.21 -21.18
N SER A 32 36.20 4.02 -21.99
CA SER A 32 34.76 4.13 -21.91
C SER A 32 34.23 2.72 -22.14
N ALA A 33 33.87 2.03 -21.06
CA ALA A 33 32.98 0.89 -21.18
C ALA A 33 31.71 1.44 -21.82
N THR A 34 31.57 1.25 -23.13
CA THR A 34 30.30 1.44 -23.82
C THR A 34 29.30 0.59 -23.06
N ALA A 35 28.40 1.24 -22.32
CA ALA A 35 27.24 0.57 -21.79
C ALA A 35 26.62 -0.19 -22.97
N ALA A 36 26.48 -1.51 -22.84
CA ALA A 36 25.72 -2.29 -23.78
C ALA A 36 24.37 -1.56 -24.02
N PRO A 37 23.88 -1.49 -25.26
CA PRO A 37 22.60 -0.84 -25.51
C PRO A 37 21.58 -1.42 -24.52
N ALA A 38 20.85 -0.54 -23.83
CA ALA A 38 19.78 -0.95 -22.94
C ALA A 38 18.90 -1.93 -23.73
N ALA A 39 18.73 -3.15 -23.22
CA ALA A 39 17.90 -4.14 -23.88
C ALA A 39 16.52 -3.50 -24.04
N VAL A 40 16.10 -3.28 -25.27
CA VAL A 40 14.75 -2.80 -25.56
C VAL A 40 13.81 -3.81 -24.92
N PRO A 41 12.81 -3.40 -24.10
CA PRO A 41 11.84 -4.33 -23.54
C PRO A 41 11.26 -5.11 -24.71
N ALA A 42 11.53 -6.41 -24.75
CA ALA A 42 11.25 -7.20 -25.93
C ALA A 42 9.74 -7.13 -26.20
N PRO A 43 9.29 -6.48 -27.29
CA PRO A 43 7.87 -6.29 -27.54
C PRO A 43 7.18 -7.66 -27.55
N GLY A 44 6.16 -7.83 -26.71
CA GLY A 44 5.42 -9.10 -26.58
C GLY A 44 5.97 -10.09 -25.54
N ALA A 45 7.07 -9.83 -24.84
CA ALA A 45 7.56 -10.72 -23.79
C ALA A 45 6.57 -10.88 -22.63
N ALA A 46 5.98 -9.78 -22.16
CA ALA A 46 4.95 -9.81 -21.12
C ALA A 46 3.73 -10.62 -21.57
N SER A 47 3.28 -10.43 -22.82
CA SER A 47 2.17 -11.19 -23.40
C SER A 47 2.49 -12.67 -23.54
N ALA A 48 3.73 -13.03 -23.88
CA ALA A 48 4.17 -14.43 -24.00
C ALA A 48 4.24 -15.13 -22.64
N VAL A 49 4.65 -14.43 -21.57
CA VAL A 49 4.58 -14.95 -20.19
C VAL A 49 3.13 -15.11 -19.76
N ALA A 50 2.30 -14.08 -19.96
CA ALA A 50 0.88 -14.12 -19.60
C ALA A 50 0.12 -15.26 -20.29
N ALA A 51 0.43 -15.55 -21.55
CA ALA A 51 -0.21 -16.62 -22.33
C ALA A 51 0.08 -18.03 -21.81
N LEU A 52 1.07 -18.23 -20.93
CA LEU A 52 1.34 -19.54 -20.32
C LEU A 52 0.31 -19.90 -19.25
N GLY A 53 -0.36 -18.91 -18.64
CA GLY A 53 -1.38 -19.15 -17.61
C GLY A 53 -0.85 -19.91 -16.39
N ILE A 54 0.43 -19.74 -16.05
CA ILE A 54 1.07 -20.41 -14.91
C ILE A 54 0.76 -19.62 -13.63
N ASP A 55 0.02 -20.22 -12.72
CA ASP A 55 -0.24 -19.69 -11.38
C ASP A 55 1.06 -19.51 -10.58
N GLY A 56 1.08 -18.58 -9.62
CA GLY A 56 2.28 -18.33 -8.82
C GLY A 56 3.39 -17.60 -9.57
N THR A 57 3.07 -16.93 -10.69
CA THR A 57 4.01 -16.06 -11.43
C THR A 57 3.62 -14.59 -11.35
N ALA A 58 4.63 -13.71 -11.36
CA ALA A 58 4.49 -12.26 -11.46
C ALA A 58 5.53 -11.71 -12.42
N TRP A 59 5.28 -10.59 -13.09
CA TRP A 59 6.27 -9.97 -13.99
C TRP A 59 6.20 -8.45 -14.00
N THR A 60 7.36 -7.82 -14.15
CA THR A 60 7.50 -6.35 -14.24
C THR A 60 8.67 -6.00 -15.17
N VAL A 61 8.70 -4.78 -15.70
CA VAL A 61 9.86 -4.28 -16.43
C VAL A 61 10.84 -3.65 -15.44
N ASP A 62 12.07 -4.13 -15.43
CA ASP A 62 13.16 -3.50 -14.69
C ASP A 62 13.52 -2.17 -15.35
N GLU A 63 13.24 -1.05 -14.68
CA GLU A 63 13.45 0.29 -15.24
C GLU A 63 14.92 0.59 -15.55
N ARG A 64 15.87 -0.07 -14.87
CA ARG A 64 17.30 0.17 -15.05
C ARG A 64 17.85 -0.62 -16.24
N SER A 65 17.44 -1.87 -16.41
CA SER A 65 17.96 -2.74 -17.45
C SER A 65 17.06 -2.86 -18.69
N GLY A 66 15.81 -2.39 -18.61
CA GLY A 66 14.80 -2.56 -19.66
C GLY A 66 14.31 -4.00 -19.83
N ARG A 67 14.68 -4.92 -18.93
CA ARG A 67 14.37 -6.35 -19.03
C ARG A 67 13.06 -6.67 -18.34
N LEU A 68 12.29 -7.62 -18.88
CA LEU A 68 11.15 -8.19 -18.17
C LEU A 68 11.65 -9.12 -17.07
N ARG A 69 11.47 -8.75 -15.81
CA ARG A 69 11.75 -9.59 -14.65
C ARG A 69 10.51 -10.41 -14.33
N VAL A 70 10.62 -11.73 -14.45
CA VAL A 70 9.59 -12.70 -14.12
C VAL A 70 9.97 -13.40 -12.82
N LEU A 71 9.03 -13.43 -11.89
CA LEU A 71 9.15 -14.03 -10.57
C LEU A 71 8.23 -15.24 -10.52
N ALA A 72 8.75 -16.39 -10.10
CA ALA A 72 8.00 -17.63 -9.93
C ALA A 72 8.09 -18.09 -8.48
N ASP A 73 6.95 -18.30 -7.84
CA ASP A 73 6.86 -18.67 -6.44
C ASP A 73 7.14 -20.16 -6.20
N SER A 74 7.10 -20.60 -4.94
CA SER A 74 7.40 -21.98 -4.57
C SER A 74 6.44 -23.03 -5.15
N THR A 75 5.25 -22.63 -5.62
CA THR A 75 4.22 -23.52 -6.16
C THR A 75 4.35 -23.79 -7.66
N VAL A 76 5.08 -22.96 -8.40
CA VAL A 76 5.39 -23.20 -9.81
C VAL A 76 6.23 -24.46 -9.94
N SER A 77 5.70 -25.48 -10.63
CA SER A 77 6.34 -26.78 -10.82
C SER A 77 7.58 -26.70 -11.71
N ASP A 78 8.43 -27.73 -11.68
CA ASP A 78 9.61 -27.80 -12.56
C ASP A 78 9.25 -27.77 -14.05
N THR A 79 8.11 -28.36 -14.42
CA THR A 79 7.60 -28.36 -15.79
C THR A 79 7.21 -26.95 -16.24
N GLU A 80 6.52 -26.20 -15.37
CA GLU A 80 6.10 -24.82 -15.63
C GLU A 80 7.30 -23.86 -15.62
N LEU A 81 8.26 -24.04 -14.70
CA LEU A 81 9.55 -23.34 -14.74
C LEU A 81 10.28 -23.59 -16.06
N ALA A 82 10.28 -24.82 -16.58
CA ALA A 82 10.89 -25.12 -17.87
C ALA A 82 10.15 -24.42 -19.02
N GLN A 83 8.83 -24.24 -18.95
CA GLN A 83 8.06 -23.44 -19.91
C GLN A 83 8.45 -21.95 -19.85
N LEU A 84 8.60 -21.39 -18.64
CA LEU A 84 9.05 -20.01 -18.44
C LEU A 84 10.46 -19.79 -18.98
N ARG A 85 11.39 -20.72 -18.74
CA ARG A 85 12.76 -20.67 -19.28
C ARG A 85 12.77 -20.69 -20.82
N ARG A 86 12.02 -21.61 -21.45
CA ARG A 86 11.88 -21.63 -22.92
C ARG A 86 11.32 -20.33 -23.48
N THR A 87 10.39 -19.70 -22.75
CA THR A 87 9.88 -18.38 -23.13
C THR A 87 10.96 -17.31 -23.00
N ALA A 88 11.74 -17.31 -21.93
CA ALA A 88 12.87 -16.39 -21.73
C ALA A 88 13.90 -16.47 -22.86
N ASP A 89 14.25 -17.69 -23.29
CA ASP A 89 15.25 -17.93 -24.34
C ASP A 89 14.86 -17.30 -25.69
N ARG A 90 13.56 -17.22 -26.01
CA ARG A 90 13.05 -16.57 -27.23
C ARG A 90 13.29 -15.07 -27.27
N PHE A 91 13.51 -14.44 -26.12
CA PHE A 91 13.65 -12.98 -26.02
C PHE A 91 15.10 -12.53 -25.83
N ALA A 92 16.09 -13.36 -26.20
CA ALA A 92 17.52 -12.99 -26.32
C ALA A 92 18.09 -12.19 -25.12
N GLY A 93 17.72 -12.59 -23.89
CA GLY A 93 18.16 -11.91 -22.68
C GLY A 93 17.36 -10.65 -22.30
N GLY A 94 16.28 -10.33 -23.01
CA GLY A 94 15.29 -9.32 -22.63
C GLY A 94 14.39 -9.72 -21.47
N LEU A 95 14.52 -10.95 -20.97
CA LEU A 95 13.76 -11.50 -19.84
C LEU A 95 14.73 -12.07 -18.78
N SER A 96 14.43 -11.92 -17.50
CA SER A 96 15.07 -12.66 -16.39
C SER A 96 14.00 -13.43 -15.63
N LEU A 97 14.34 -14.64 -15.18
CA LEU A 97 13.47 -15.49 -14.36
C LEU A 97 14.13 -15.69 -12.99
N GLU A 98 13.41 -15.35 -11.94
CA GLU A 98 13.84 -15.42 -10.55
C GLU A 98 12.83 -16.26 -9.75
N ARG A 99 13.32 -17.00 -8.75
CA ARG A 99 12.45 -17.69 -7.79
C ARG A 99 12.16 -16.79 -6.60
N LEU A 100 10.91 -16.75 -6.19
CA LEU A 100 10.52 -16.19 -4.90
C LEU A 100 10.63 -17.26 -3.82
N ASP A 101 10.98 -16.82 -2.63
CA ASP A 101 10.85 -17.64 -1.43
C ASP A 101 9.37 -17.67 -1.01
N GLY A 102 8.81 -18.89 -0.93
CA GLY A 102 7.42 -19.11 -0.56
C GLY A 102 6.40 -18.84 -1.68
N ARG A 103 5.12 -18.92 -1.35
CA ARG A 103 3.98 -18.78 -2.27
C ARG A 103 3.52 -17.32 -2.36
N LEU A 104 3.26 -16.83 -3.56
CA LEU A 104 2.50 -15.60 -3.80
C LEU A 104 1.09 -15.80 -3.27
N ARG A 105 0.73 -14.99 -2.30
CA ARG A 105 -0.56 -15.02 -1.63
C ARG A 105 -1.08 -13.60 -1.54
N THR A 106 -2.39 -13.46 -1.67
CA THR A 106 -3.06 -12.21 -1.34
C THR A 106 -2.88 -11.97 0.15
N PHE A 107 -2.40 -10.78 0.50
CA PHE A 107 -2.50 -10.27 1.85
C PHE A 107 -3.89 -9.65 2.02
N LEU A 108 -4.43 -9.72 3.23
CA LEU A 108 -5.56 -8.88 3.60
C LEU A 108 -5.10 -7.93 4.70
N SER A 109 -4.69 -6.75 4.28
CA SER A 109 -4.29 -5.62 5.11
C SER A 109 -5.35 -4.53 5.07
N GLY A 110 -5.22 -3.53 5.95
CA GLY A 110 -6.09 -2.36 5.89
C GLY A 110 -6.01 -1.66 4.53
N GLY A 111 -7.14 -1.48 3.89
CA GLY A 111 -7.30 -0.89 2.56
C GLY A 111 -7.42 -1.89 1.40
N ASP A 112 -7.35 -3.20 1.65
CA ASP A 112 -7.49 -4.22 0.60
C ASP A 112 -8.96 -4.52 0.28
N GLY A 113 -9.24 -4.96 -0.95
CA GLY A 113 -10.59 -5.31 -1.38
C GLY A 113 -11.11 -6.59 -0.73
N ILE A 114 -12.37 -6.56 -0.30
CA ILE A 114 -13.10 -7.72 0.22
C ILE A 114 -14.39 -7.92 -0.56
N TYR A 115 -14.77 -9.19 -0.76
CA TYR A 115 -15.87 -9.58 -1.63
C TYR A 115 -16.88 -10.48 -0.92
N ALA A 116 -18.17 -10.24 -1.17
CA ALA A 116 -19.28 -11.07 -0.73
C ALA A 116 -20.36 -11.10 -1.83
N GLY A 117 -20.40 -12.19 -2.61
CA GLY A 117 -21.21 -12.23 -3.83
C GLY A 117 -20.78 -11.13 -4.81
N ALA A 118 -21.72 -10.31 -5.28
CA ALA A 118 -21.43 -9.16 -6.15
C ALA A 118 -20.95 -7.91 -5.39
N ARG A 119 -20.99 -7.92 -4.05
CA ARG A 119 -20.60 -6.76 -3.22
C ARG A 119 -19.07 -6.72 -3.09
N ARG A 120 -18.49 -5.54 -3.36
CA ARG A 120 -17.09 -5.22 -3.07
C ARG A 120 -17.02 -4.08 -2.06
N CYS A 121 -16.27 -4.29 -0.99
CA CYS A 121 -15.90 -3.26 -0.02
C CYS A 121 -14.40 -3.30 0.23
N THR A 122 -13.94 -2.55 1.23
CA THR A 122 -12.56 -2.48 1.66
C THR A 122 -12.42 -3.00 3.10
N ALA A 123 -11.42 -3.85 3.36
CA ALA A 123 -11.03 -4.20 4.72
C ALA A 123 -10.46 -2.96 5.42
N GLY A 124 -11.00 -2.58 6.56
CA GLY A 124 -10.57 -1.38 7.28
C GLY A 124 -9.27 -1.58 8.01
N VAL A 125 -9.32 -2.22 9.17
CA VAL A 125 -8.14 -2.46 10.00
C VAL A 125 -8.19 -3.86 10.58
N ASN A 126 -7.05 -4.55 10.57
CA ASN A 126 -6.89 -5.83 11.25
C ASN A 126 -6.79 -5.61 12.75
N VAL A 127 -7.57 -6.39 13.50
CA VAL A 127 -7.72 -6.28 14.95
C VAL A 127 -7.76 -7.66 15.57
N ARG A 128 -7.64 -7.75 16.89
CA ARG A 128 -7.70 -9.01 17.61
C ARG A 128 -8.43 -8.89 18.94
N SER A 129 -8.95 -10.03 19.39
CA SER A 129 -9.32 -10.28 20.78
C SER A 129 -8.63 -11.54 21.25
N GLY A 130 -7.71 -11.41 22.22
CA GLY A 130 -6.81 -12.50 22.60
C GLY A 130 -6.01 -13.03 21.40
N SER A 131 -6.16 -14.32 21.10
CA SER A 131 -5.53 -14.99 19.96
C SER A 131 -6.41 -15.06 18.71
N THR A 132 -7.60 -14.44 18.73
CA THR A 132 -8.52 -14.46 17.59
C THR A 132 -8.40 -13.17 16.79
N TYR A 133 -8.26 -13.31 15.48
CA TYR A 133 -8.06 -12.20 14.55
C TYR A 133 -9.35 -11.87 13.80
N TYR A 134 -9.53 -10.58 13.55
CA TYR A 134 -10.64 -10.01 12.81
C TYR A 134 -10.14 -8.87 11.93
N PHE A 135 -11.00 -8.42 11.01
CA PHE A 135 -10.89 -7.07 10.47
C PHE A 135 -12.19 -6.31 10.70
N VAL A 136 -12.07 -5.00 10.89
CA VAL A 136 -13.22 -4.08 10.93
C VAL A 136 -13.44 -3.51 9.53
N THR A 137 -14.69 -3.39 9.09
CA THR A 137 -15.10 -2.74 7.84
C THR A 137 -16.43 -1.98 8.07
N ALA A 138 -17.04 -1.40 7.04
CA ALA A 138 -18.31 -0.68 7.19
C ALA A 138 -19.49 -1.64 7.47
N GLY A 139 -20.44 -1.19 8.29
CA GLY A 139 -21.63 -1.92 8.69
C GLY A 139 -22.58 -2.20 7.54
N HIS A 140 -22.78 -1.22 6.64
CA HIS A 140 -23.61 -1.42 5.44
C HIS A 140 -23.02 -2.48 4.48
N CYS A 141 -21.71 -2.75 4.56
CA CYS A 141 -21.09 -3.85 3.83
C CYS A 141 -21.43 -5.21 4.46
N THR A 142 -21.47 -5.27 5.78
CA THR A 142 -21.65 -6.49 6.58
C THR A 142 -23.09 -6.80 6.97
N GLU A 143 -24.05 -5.96 6.59
CA GLU A 143 -25.47 -6.24 6.74
C GLU A 143 -25.84 -7.58 6.08
N GLY A 144 -26.64 -8.38 6.78
CA GLY A 144 -26.96 -9.77 6.39
C GLY A 144 -25.89 -10.80 6.78
N LEU A 145 -24.82 -10.38 7.47
CA LEU A 145 -23.75 -11.21 8.02
C LEU A 145 -23.09 -12.17 7.02
N PRO A 146 -22.62 -11.68 5.84
CA PRO A 146 -22.05 -12.55 4.82
C PRO A 146 -20.70 -13.15 5.23
N THR A 147 -20.28 -14.15 4.47
CA THR A 147 -18.87 -14.59 4.43
C THR A 147 -18.09 -13.77 3.42
N TRP A 148 -16.87 -13.37 3.77
CA TRP A 148 -16.01 -12.54 2.94
C TRP A 148 -14.87 -13.33 2.32
N TYR A 149 -14.45 -12.88 1.14
CA TYR A 149 -13.41 -13.47 0.30
C TYR A 149 -12.38 -12.42 -0.11
N THR A 150 -11.14 -12.84 -0.40
CA THR A 150 -10.05 -11.92 -0.81
C THR A 150 -10.16 -11.45 -2.27
N GLY A 151 -11.11 -11.99 -3.04
CA GLY A 151 -11.23 -11.71 -4.47
C GLY A 151 -12.62 -11.99 -5.04
N ALA A 152 -12.92 -11.39 -6.19
CA ALA A 152 -14.22 -11.50 -6.86
C ALA A 152 -14.57 -12.92 -7.35
N ALA A 153 -13.58 -13.80 -7.49
CA ALA A 153 -13.78 -15.20 -7.82
C ALA A 153 -14.38 -16.02 -6.67
N LEU A 154 -14.36 -15.47 -5.44
CA LEU A 154 -14.88 -16.12 -4.23
C LEU A 154 -14.22 -17.48 -3.94
N ASP A 155 -12.96 -17.65 -4.33
CA ASP A 155 -12.18 -18.88 -4.19
C ASP A 155 -11.45 -18.98 -2.84
N THR A 156 -11.04 -17.83 -2.29
CA THR A 156 -10.26 -17.73 -1.05
C THR A 156 -11.08 -17.06 0.03
N ALA A 157 -11.79 -17.89 0.81
CA ALA A 157 -12.57 -17.41 1.95
C ALA A 157 -11.65 -16.82 3.03
N VAL A 158 -12.07 -15.70 3.59
CA VAL A 158 -11.45 -15.07 4.77
C VAL A 158 -12.14 -15.57 6.04
N GLY A 159 -13.47 -15.44 6.06
CA GLY A 159 -14.33 -15.93 7.13
C GLY A 159 -15.64 -15.15 7.25
N PRO A 160 -16.48 -15.52 8.24
CA PRO A 160 -17.81 -14.95 8.40
C PRO A 160 -17.78 -13.59 9.10
N THR A 161 -18.78 -12.76 8.79
CA THR A 161 -19.13 -11.59 9.59
C THR A 161 -19.65 -12.04 10.96
N THR A 162 -19.08 -11.51 12.04
CA THR A 162 -19.47 -11.83 13.42
C THR A 162 -20.17 -10.67 14.13
N GLY A 163 -20.22 -9.50 13.51
CA GLY A 163 -20.93 -8.34 14.04
C GLY A 163 -21.16 -7.30 12.95
N SER A 164 -22.27 -6.57 13.05
CA SER A 164 -22.64 -5.48 12.13
C SER A 164 -23.53 -4.48 12.84
N SER A 165 -23.35 -3.20 12.57
CA SER A 165 -24.22 -2.11 13.05
C SER A 165 -24.34 -1.08 11.93
N PHE A 166 -25.54 -1.05 11.32
CA PHE A 166 -25.98 -0.07 10.33
C PHE A 166 -27.52 -0.16 10.20
N PRO A 167 -28.27 0.96 10.09
CA PRO A 167 -27.82 2.34 10.26
C PRO A 167 -27.64 2.72 11.76
N GLY A 168 -27.59 4.01 12.08
CA GLY A 168 -27.25 4.57 13.40
C GLY A 168 -25.74 4.78 13.55
N ASN A 169 -25.00 3.68 13.43
CA ASN A 169 -23.54 3.63 13.26
C ASN A 169 -23.21 2.99 11.90
N ASP A 170 -21.94 2.88 11.54
CA ASP A 170 -21.53 2.18 10.33
C ASP A 170 -20.22 1.39 10.51
N PHE A 171 -20.30 0.26 11.21
CA PHE A 171 -19.18 -0.67 11.36
C PHE A 171 -19.63 -2.14 11.37
N GLY A 172 -18.71 -3.00 10.95
CA GLY A 172 -18.85 -4.45 10.94
C GLY A 172 -17.54 -5.14 11.28
N VAL A 173 -17.64 -6.35 11.80
CA VAL A 173 -16.50 -7.16 12.24
C VAL A 173 -16.57 -8.50 11.55
N VAL A 174 -15.46 -8.89 10.92
CA VAL A 174 -15.32 -10.15 10.20
C VAL A 174 -14.19 -10.95 10.82
N ARG A 175 -14.46 -12.20 11.17
CA ARG A 175 -13.46 -13.08 11.79
C ARG A 175 -12.62 -13.75 10.71
N TYR A 176 -11.30 -13.76 10.91
CA TYR A 176 -10.42 -14.63 10.13
C TYR A 176 -10.61 -16.09 10.59
N THR A 177 -11.11 -16.94 9.70
CA THR A 177 -11.22 -18.39 9.92
C THR A 177 -10.31 -19.20 9.00
N ASN A 178 -9.76 -18.57 7.96
CA ASN A 178 -8.78 -19.19 7.08
C ASN A 178 -7.35 -18.79 7.50
N PRO A 179 -6.55 -19.72 8.06
CA PRO A 179 -5.18 -19.42 8.50
C PRO A 179 -4.22 -19.14 7.35
N SER A 180 -4.61 -19.42 6.11
CA SER A 180 -3.78 -19.16 4.92
C SER A 180 -3.82 -17.70 4.48
N VAL A 181 -4.81 -16.91 4.95
CA VAL A 181 -4.94 -15.49 4.64
C VAL A 181 -4.13 -14.70 5.66
N PRO A 182 -2.99 -14.09 5.28
CA PRO A 182 -2.20 -13.33 6.23
C PRO A 182 -2.87 -11.99 6.51
N HIS A 183 -2.90 -11.63 7.78
CA HIS A 183 -3.55 -10.43 8.30
C HIS A 183 -2.54 -9.63 9.12
N PRO A 184 -1.67 -8.82 8.49
CA PRO A 184 -0.74 -7.98 9.24
C PRO A 184 -1.48 -6.88 10.00
N GLY A 185 -0.95 -6.45 11.14
CA GLY A 185 -1.38 -5.27 11.89
C GLY A 185 -1.05 -3.96 11.18
N ALA A 186 -1.43 -3.81 9.92
CA ALA A 186 -0.94 -2.76 9.04
C ALA A 186 -2.01 -2.23 8.10
N VAL A 187 -1.84 -0.99 7.65
CA VAL A 187 -2.56 -0.37 6.53
C VAL A 187 -1.58 -0.26 5.36
N GLY A 188 -1.64 -1.20 4.41
CA GLY A 188 -0.61 -1.32 3.37
C GLY A 188 0.78 -1.52 3.98
N THR A 189 1.68 -0.56 3.77
CA THR A 189 3.05 -0.57 4.31
C THR A 189 3.20 0.13 5.66
N VAL A 190 2.11 0.69 6.21
CA VAL A 190 2.13 1.40 7.48
C VAL A 190 1.78 0.43 8.61
N ASP A 191 2.74 0.15 9.48
CA ASP A 191 2.52 -0.62 10.71
C ASP A 191 1.62 0.17 11.66
N VAL A 192 0.58 -0.49 12.20
CA VAL A 192 -0.41 0.14 13.08
C VAL A 192 0.00 -0.12 14.53
N THR A 193 0.34 0.95 15.25
CA THR A 193 0.78 0.83 16.64
C THR A 193 -0.28 1.31 17.63
N GLY A 194 -1.45 1.74 17.16
CA GLY A 194 -2.54 2.19 18.02
C GLY A 194 -3.67 2.89 17.28
N THR A 195 -4.56 3.49 18.06
CA THR A 195 -5.65 4.34 17.57
C THR A 195 -5.51 5.76 18.10
N ALA A 196 -6.09 6.74 17.39
CA ALA A 196 -6.15 8.13 17.83
C ALA A 196 -7.53 8.73 17.53
N SER A 197 -7.97 9.69 18.34
CA SER A 197 -9.18 10.46 18.06
C SER A 197 -8.91 11.52 17.01
N ALA A 198 -9.89 11.79 16.16
CA ALA A 198 -9.80 12.84 15.15
C ALA A 198 -9.92 14.24 15.78
N TYR A 199 -9.28 15.24 15.17
CA TYR A 199 -9.53 16.66 15.45
C TYR A 199 -9.63 17.47 14.16
N VAL A 200 -10.41 18.55 14.17
CA VAL A 200 -10.58 19.41 12.98
C VAL A 200 -9.23 20.04 12.60
N GLY A 201 -8.90 20.00 11.30
CA GLY A 201 -7.62 20.43 10.76
C GLY A 201 -6.52 19.36 10.80
N GLN A 202 -6.77 18.19 11.38
CA GLN A 202 -5.82 17.08 11.38
C GLN A 202 -5.58 16.59 9.94
N ARG A 203 -4.31 16.43 9.56
CA ARG A 203 -3.93 15.75 8.32
C ARG A 203 -4.10 14.25 8.50
N VAL A 204 -4.81 13.64 7.56
CA VAL A 204 -5.21 12.23 7.59
C VAL A 204 -5.09 11.65 6.20
N CYS A 205 -4.85 10.33 6.14
CA CYS A 205 -4.84 9.56 4.91
C CYS A 205 -5.85 8.41 5.02
N THR A 206 -6.37 7.99 3.88
CA THR A 206 -7.19 6.79 3.73
C THR A 206 -6.55 5.85 2.72
N ARG A 207 -6.88 4.56 2.81
CA ARG A 207 -6.54 3.58 1.78
C ARG A 207 -7.81 2.82 1.38
N GLY A 208 -8.26 3.00 0.15
CA GLY A 208 -9.44 2.32 -0.39
C GLY A 208 -9.09 1.30 -1.47
N ALA A 209 -9.89 0.23 -1.60
CA ALA A 209 -9.70 -0.79 -2.62
C ALA A 209 -9.95 -0.27 -4.05
N THR A 210 -10.66 0.87 -4.19
CA THR A 210 -10.91 1.53 -5.48
C THR A 210 -9.90 2.64 -5.72
N THR A 211 -9.70 3.54 -4.76
CA THR A 211 -8.93 4.79 -4.97
C THR A 211 -7.48 4.72 -4.50
N GLY A 212 -7.07 3.64 -3.84
CA GLY A 212 -5.74 3.52 -3.25
C GLY A 212 -5.53 4.51 -2.10
N VAL A 213 -4.32 5.03 -1.95
CA VAL A 213 -4.00 5.99 -0.89
C VAL A 213 -4.39 7.40 -1.30
N ARG A 214 -5.19 8.07 -0.46
CA ARG A 214 -5.59 9.48 -0.60
C ARG A 214 -5.39 10.19 0.73
N CYS A 215 -5.01 11.46 0.70
CA CYS A 215 -4.81 12.23 1.93
C CYS A 215 -5.50 13.58 1.84
N GLY A 216 -5.88 14.11 3.00
CA GLY A 216 -6.59 15.37 3.14
C GLY A 216 -6.60 15.81 4.59
N VAL A 217 -7.68 16.48 4.99
CA VAL A 217 -7.86 16.99 6.35
C VAL A 217 -9.24 16.66 6.88
N VAL A 218 -9.32 16.49 8.19
CA VAL A 218 -10.59 16.47 8.92
C VAL A 218 -11.19 17.87 8.90
N THR A 219 -12.41 18.00 8.41
CA THR A 219 -13.12 19.28 8.27
C THR A 219 -14.20 19.48 9.31
N ALA A 220 -14.79 18.40 9.83
CA ALA A 220 -15.77 18.43 10.92
C ALA A 220 -15.78 17.11 11.68
N LEU A 221 -16.39 17.11 12.87
CA LEU A 221 -16.62 15.95 13.72
C LEU A 221 -18.10 15.86 14.10
N ASN A 222 -18.54 14.69 14.57
CA ASN A 222 -19.92 14.43 14.98
C ASN A 222 -20.95 14.74 13.88
N ALA A 223 -20.59 14.48 12.62
CA ALA A 223 -21.48 14.64 11.50
C ALA A 223 -22.58 13.57 11.53
N THR A 224 -23.80 13.98 11.14
CA THR A 224 -24.90 13.06 10.86
C THR A 224 -25.18 13.08 9.37
N VAL A 225 -25.22 11.90 8.77
CA VAL A 225 -25.44 11.71 7.33
C VAL A 225 -26.71 10.89 7.15
N ASN A 226 -27.60 11.37 6.28
CA ASN A 226 -28.78 10.63 5.83
C ASN A 226 -28.51 10.14 4.40
N TYR A 227 -28.28 8.84 4.25
CA TYR A 227 -28.01 8.20 2.95
C TYR A 227 -29.30 7.91 2.14
N GLY A 228 -30.47 8.21 2.70
CA GLY A 228 -31.78 7.89 2.12
C GLY A 228 -32.34 6.56 2.63
N GLY A 229 -33.61 6.27 2.34
CA GLY A 229 -34.22 4.98 2.71
C GLY A 229 -34.40 4.68 4.21
N GLY A 230 -34.08 5.64 5.09
CA GLY A 230 -34.03 5.44 6.54
C GLY A 230 -32.61 5.27 7.09
N ASP A 231 -31.60 5.24 6.22
CA ASP A 231 -30.20 5.03 6.58
C ASP A 231 -29.56 6.33 7.08
N ILE A 232 -29.76 6.60 8.37
CA ILE A 232 -29.20 7.77 9.06
C ILE A 232 -28.09 7.29 10.00
N VAL A 233 -26.89 7.83 9.83
CA VAL A 233 -25.71 7.51 10.64
C VAL A 233 -25.19 8.78 11.30
N SER A 234 -24.82 8.72 12.57
CA SER A 234 -24.37 9.88 13.37
C SER A 234 -22.99 9.67 13.99
N GLY A 235 -22.38 10.74 14.52
CA GLY A 235 -21.06 10.64 15.17
C GLY A 235 -19.88 10.57 14.20
N LEU A 236 -20.09 10.83 12.91
CA LEU A 236 -19.08 10.61 11.88
C LEU A 236 -18.02 11.72 11.84
N ILE A 237 -16.82 11.34 11.39
CA ILE A 237 -15.71 12.24 11.08
C ILE A 237 -15.84 12.67 9.63
N GLN A 238 -15.92 13.96 9.37
CA GLN A 238 -15.97 14.49 8.01
C GLN A 238 -14.56 14.91 7.54
N THR A 239 -14.24 14.58 6.29
CA THR A 239 -12.99 15.00 5.64
C THR A 239 -13.25 15.54 4.23
N ASN A 240 -12.26 16.23 3.67
CA ASN A 240 -12.25 16.62 2.25
C ASN A 240 -11.55 15.60 1.33
N ILE A 241 -11.34 14.37 1.81
CA ILE A 241 -10.76 13.30 1.00
C ILE A 241 -11.86 12.79 0.05
N CYS A 242 -11.54 12.67 -1.24
CA CYS A 242 -12.42 11.98 -2.18
C CYS A 242 -12.47 10.47 -1.90
N ALA A 243 -13.58 9.83 -2.23
CA ALA A 243 -13.76 8.38 -2.19
C ALA A 243 -14.67 7.93 -3.34
N GLU A 244 -14.59 6.67 -3.72
CA GLU A 244 -15.40 6.06 -4.79
C GLU A 244 -16.14 4.81 -4.30
N PRO A 245 -17.19 4.35 -5.01
CA PRO A 245 -17.85 3.08 -4.70
C PRO A 245 -16.85 1.93 -4.55
N GLY A 246 -16.97 1.17 -3.46
CA GLY A 246 -16.05 0.09 -3.10
C GLY A 246 -14.95 0.48 -2.10
N ASP A 247 -14.71 1.78 -1.86
CA ASP A 247 -13.80 2.21 -0.79
C ASP A 247 -14.41 2.06 0.61
N SER A 248 -15.73 1.83 0.71
CA SER A 248 -16.44 1.63 1.97
C SER A 248 -15.73 0.64 2.88
N GLY A 249 -15.53 1.03 4.13
CA GLY A 249 -14.78 0.30 5.14
C GLY A 249 -13.29 0.62 5.18
N GLY A 250 -12.73 1.31 4.18
CA GLY A 250 -11.29 1.64 4.14
C GLY A 250 -10.82 2.47 5.34
N PRO A 251 -9.61 2.21 5.88
CA PRO A 251 -9.14 2.86 7.10
C PRO A 251 -8.78 4.32 6.86
N LEU A 252 -9.20 5.19 7.77
CA LEU A 252 -8.65 6.53 7.97
C LEU A 252 -7.55 6.47 9.03
N TYR A 253 -6.38 7.02 8.75
CA TYR A 253 -5.21 6.97 9.64
C TYR A 253 -4.39 8.26 9.59
N ALA A 254 -3.61 8.51 10.64
CA ALA A 254 -2.58 9.54 10.69
C ALA A 254 -1.30 8.97 11.30
N GLY A 255 -0.20 9.03 10.56
CA GLY A 255 1.02 8.31 10.93
C GLY A 255 0.72 6.81 11.07
N ASP A 256 1.04 6.25 12.22
CA ASP A 256 0.85 4.84 12.59
C ASP A 256 -0.44 4.59 13.42
N LYS A 257 -1.35 5.57 13.49
CA LYS A 257 -2.59 5.50 14.27
C LYS A 257 -3.82 5.43 13.38
N VAL A 258 -4.68 4.45 13.64
CA VAL A 258 -6.01 4.36 12.99
C VAL A 258 -7.00 5.28 13.70
N ILE A 259 -7.80 5.99 12.91
CA ILE A 259 -8.74 7.01 13.35
C ILE A 259 -10.19 6.56 13.08
N GLY A 260 -10.44 5.94 11.94
CA GLY A 260 -11.79 5.54 11.56
C GLY A 260 -11.83 4.62 10.35
N ILE A 261 -13.03 4.32 9.88
CA ILE A 261 -13.30 3.52 8.68
C ILE A 261 -14.34 4.23 7.80
N LEU A 262 -14.19 4.16 6.48
CA LEU A 262 -15.05 4.91 5.56
C LEU A 262 -16.49 4.40 5.61
N SER A 263 -17.44 5.28 5.89
CA SER A 263 -18.87 5.00 5.80
C SER A 263 -19.39 5.34 4.40
N GLY A 264 -19.15 6.57 3.94
CA GLY A 264 -19.67 7.06 2.67
C GLY A 264 -19.24 8.48 2.39
N GLY A 265 -19.85 9.12 1.40
CA GLY A 265 -19.46 10.46 0.97
C GLY A 265 -20.25 10.99 -0.21
N SER A 266 -19.81 12.13 -0.73
CA SER A 266 -20.35 12.79 -1.92
C SER A 266 -19.21 13.30 -2.80
N GLY A 267 -19.53 13.54 -4.08
CA GLY A 267 -18.53 13.90 -5.08
C GLY A 267 -17.79 12.67 -5.61
N ASN A 268 -16.57 12.86 -6.11
CA ASN A 268 -15.72 11.81 -6.67
C ASN A 268 -14.25 12.26 -6.69
N CYS A 269 -13.33 11.38 -7.07
CA CYS A 269 -11.91 11.70 -7.12
C CYS A 269 -11.46 12.48 -8.37
N ALA A 270 -12.35 12.77 -9.32
CA ALA A 270 -12.06 13.66 -10.46
C ALA A 270 -12.34 15.14 -10.14
N THR A 271 -13.41 15.43 -9.39
CA THR A 271 -13.84 16.80 -9.05
C THR A 271 -13.66 17.16 -7.59
N GLY A 272 -13.23 16.21 -6.76
CA GLY A 272 -13.20 16.34 -5.31
C GLY A 272 -14.50 15.88 -4.67
N GLY A 273 -14.46 15.71 -3.36
CA GLY A 273 -15.58 15.16 -2.59
C GLY A 273 -15.44 15.40 -1.10
N THR A 274 -16.52 15.05 -0.40
CA THR A 274 -16.56 15.00 1.06
C THR A 274 -16.79 13.56 1.46
N SER A 275 -16.01 13.06 2.42
CA SER A 275 -16.19 11.69 2.91
C SER A 275 -16.35 11.66 4.42
N TYR A 276 -17.08 10.66 4.89
CA TYR A 276 -17.47 10.47 6.28
C TYR A 276 -16.97 9.13 6.79
N TYR A 277 -16.38 9.14 7.98
CA TYR A 277 -15.76 7.97 8.58
C TYR A 277 -16.36 7.70 9.96
N GLN A 278 -16.66 6.44 10.24
CA GLN A 278 -17.02 5.96 11.56
C GLN A 278 -15.76 5.93 12.44
N PRO A 279 -15.75 6.58 13.63
CA PRO A 279 -14.64 6.46 14.58
C PRO A 279 -14.34 5.00 14.93
N ILE A 280 -13.06 4.59 14.82
CA ILE A 280 -12.68 3.17 14.98
C ILE A 280 -12.90 2.69 16.42
N GLN A 281 -12.71 3.57 17.40
CA GLN A 281 -12.80 3.26 18.82
C GLN A 281 -14.19 2.74 19.22
N GLU A 282 -15.26 3.18 18.54
CA GLU A 282 -16.62 2.69 18.79
C GLU A 282 -16.74 1.21 18.44
N ALA A 283 -16.28 0.82 17.25
CA ALA A 283 -16.28 -0.58 16.82
C ALA A 283 -15.38 -1.45 17.73
N LEU A 284 -14.20 -0.94 18.10
CA LEU A 284 -13.28 -1.66 18.99
C LEU A 284 -13.90 -1.89 20.37
N SER A 285 -14.53 -0.86 20.94
CA SER A 285 -15.15 -0.93 22.26
C SER A 285 -16.38 -1.85 22.26
N ALA A 286 -17.21 -1.78 21.21
CA ALA A 286 -18.42 -2.60 21.10
C ALA A 286 -18.13 -4.11 21.07
N TYR A 287 -16.98 -4.52 20.53
CA TYR A 287 -16.63 -5.93 20.35
C TYR A 287 -15.41 -6.39 21.17
N GLY A 288 -14.84 -5.54 22.03
CA GLY A 288 -13.67 -5.88 22.84
C GLY A 288 -12.43 -6.21 21.99
N LEU A 289 -12.18 -5.40 20.96
CA LEU A 289 -11.11 -5.58 19.98
C LEU A 289 -9.96 -4.58 20.21
N SER A 290 -8.78 -4.94 19.73
CA SER A 290 -7.59 -4.09 19.74
C SER A 290 -6.84 -4.20 18.43
N VAL A 291 -6.25 -3.08 17.96
CA VAL A 291 -5.19 -3.14 16.94
C VAL A 291 -3.94 -3.80 17.53
N TYR A 292 -3.06 -4.29 16.68
CA TYR A 292 -1.86 -5.03 17.07
C TYR A 292 -0.74 -4.87 16.08
#